data_AF-A0A8B7U5T0-F1
#
_entry.id   AF-A0A8B7U5T0-F1
#
_cell.length_a   1.000
_cell.length_b   1.000
_cell.length_c   1.000
_cell.angle_alpha   90.00
_cell.angle_beta   90.00
_cell.angle_gamma   90.00
#
_symmetry.space_group_name_H-M   'P 1'
#
loop_
_entity.id
_entity.type
_entity.pdbx_description
1 polymer ?
#
loop_
_entity_poly.entity_id
_entity_poly.type
_entity_poly.pdbx_seq_one_letter_code
_entity_poly.pdbx_strand_id
1 'polypeptide(L)'
;MNEWELVRHRWCELIIKHKFTEAYEQVERFLQEDQAMGVYLYGELMVSEDARQQQLARRCFELAKEQMDRFSAQVVAEMLF
;
A
#
# COMPACT_ATOMS: atom_id res chain seq x y z
N MET A 1 -10.67 10.40 10.71
CA MET A 1 -10.83 9.14 9.97
C MET A 1 -12.30 9.00 9.65
N ASN A 2 -12.68 9.05 8.38
CA ASN A 2 -14.08 8.92 7.97
C ASN A 2 -14.40 7.43 7.69
N GLU A 3 -15.68 7.07 7.70
CA GLU A 3 -16.11 5.67 7.47
C GLU A 3 -15.73 5.17 6.06
N TRP A 4 -15.61 6.09 5.10
CA TRP A 4 -15.30 5.76 3.72
C TRP A 4 -13.84 5.35 3.51
N GLU A 5 -12.90 6.01 4.17
CA GLU A 5 -11.49 5.67 4.24
C GLU A 5 -11.31 4.24 4.77
N LEU A 6 -12.05 3.85 5.82
CA LEU A 6 -12.00 2.51 6.40
C LEU A 6 -12.51 1.44 5.41
N VAL A 7 -13.59 1.73 4.68
CA VAL A 7 -14.11 0.82 3.65
C VAL A 7 -13.09 0.64 2.53
N ARG A 8 -12.47 1.72 2.04
CA ARG A 8 -11.42 1.64 1.01
C ARG A 8 -10.21 0.85 1.48
N HIS A 9 -9.76 1.07 2.72
CA HIS A 9 -8.65 0.33 3.32
C HIS A 9 -8.96 -1.17 3.37
N ARG A 10 -10.13 -1.54 3.91
CA ARG A 10 -10.54 -2.95 4.03
C ARG A 10 -10.70 -3.62 2.66
N TRP A 11 -11.17 -2.87 1.66
CA TRP A 11 -11.26 -3.35 0.29
C TRP A 11 -9.87 -3.65 -0.30
N CYS A 12 -8.91 -2.74 -0.12
CA CYS A 12 -7.53 -2.95 -0.57
C CYS A 12 -6.88 -4.17 0.11
N GLU A 13 -7.12 -4.36 1.41
CA GLU A 13 -6.67 -5.54 2.15
C GLU A 13 -7.18 -6.85 1.52
N LEU A 14 -8.47 -6.90 1.13
CA LEU A 14 -9.05 -8.07 0.46
C LEU A 14 -8.43 -8.31 -0.93
N ILE A 15 -8.19 -7.24 -1.70
CA ILE A 15 -7.52 -7.34 -3.01
C ILE A 15 -6.14 -7.98 -2.86
N ILE A 16 -5.35 -7.51 -1.89
CA ILE A 16 -4.00 -8.00 -1.61
C ILE A 16 -4.05 -9.47 -1.15
N LYS A 17 -4.87 -9.76 -0.14
CA LYS A 17 -4.99 -11.09 0.46
C LYS A 17 -5.41 -12.17 -0.55
N HIS A 18 -6.26 -11.82 -1.50
CA HIS A 18 -6.77 -12.75 -2.52
C HIS A 18 -6.06 -12.62 -3.87
N LYS A 19 -4.99 -11.82 -3.96
CA LYS A 19 -4.20 -11.60 -5.18
C LYS A 19 -5.07 -11.22 -6.38
N PHE A 20 -6.08 -10.39 -6.14
CA PHE A 20 -7.03 -9.99 -7.18
C PHE A 20 -6.41 -8.91 -8.09
N THR A 21 -5.58 -9.36 -9.02
CA THR A 21 -4.71 -8.49 -9.84
C THR A 21 -5.44 -7.45 -10.66
N GLU A 22 -6.69 -7.72 -11.05
CA GLU A 22 -7.53 -6.82 -11.83
C GLU A 22 -7.84 -5.51 -11.09
N ALA A 23 -7.75 -5.50 -9.76
CA ALA A 23 -8.05 -4.33 -8.93
C ALA A 23 -6.80 -3.69 -8.30
N TYR A 24 -5.58 -4.06 -8.72
CA TYR A 24 -4.34 -3.49 -8.14
C TYR A 24 -4.21 -1.97 -8.36
N GLU A 25 -4.81 -1.42 -9.42
CA GLU A 25 -4.90 0.03 -9.64
C GLU A 25 -5.57 0.77 -8.46
N GLN A 26 -6.50 0.10 -7.77
CA GLN A 26 -7.23 0.70 -6.65
C GLN A 26 -6.35 0.73 -5.40
N VAL A 27 -5.52 -0.29 -5.21
CA VAL A 27 -4.48 -0.32 -4.16
C VAL A 27 -3.45 0.77 -4.43
N GLU A 28 -2.98 0.91 -5.66
CA GLU A 28 -2.03 1.96 -6.04
C GLU A 28 -2.57 3.36 -5.74
N ARG A 29 -3.82 3.64 -6.17
CA ARG A 29 -4.47 4.93 -5.89
C ARG A 29 -4.60 5.17 -4.39
N PHE A 30 -5.01 4.16 -3.63
CA PHE A 30 -5.14 4.28 -2.18
C PHE A 30 -3.80 4.58 -1.50
N LEU A 31 -2.71 3.92 -1.89
CA LEU A 31 -1.37 4.15 -1.33
C LEU A 31 -0.83 5.57 -1.61
N GLN A 32 -1.29 6.21 -2.70
CA GLN A 32 -0.92 7.59 -3.02
C GLN A 32 -1.80 8.61 -2.27
N GLU A 33 -3.10 8.34 -2.14
CA GLU A 33 -4.08 9.25 -1.52
C GLU A 33 -4.08 9.19 0.01
N ASP A 34 -4.00 7.99 0.61
CA ASP A 34 -4.21 7.73 2.04
C ASP A 34 -2.92 7.21 2.71
N GLN A 35 -1.86 8.03 2.71
CA GLN A 35 -0.51 7.61 3.11
C GLN A 35 -0.39 7.09 4.55
N ALA A 36 -1.13 7.66 5.50
CA ALA A 36 -1.07 7.24 6.90
C ALA A 36 -1.61 5.81 7.11
N MET A 37 -2.73 5.46 6.47
CA MET A 37 -3.26 4.09 6.52
C MET A 37 -2.57 3.16 5.53
N GLY A 38 -2.00 3.70 4.46
CA GLY A 38 -1.26 2.96 3.44
C GLY A 38 -0.03 2.21 3.98
N VAL A 39 0.60 2.70 5.06
CA VAL A 39 1.76 2.04 5.70
C VAL A 39 1.46 0.57 6.04
N TYR A 40 0.27 0.27 6.56
CA TYR A 40 -0.12 -1.10 6.87
C TYR A 40 -0.17 -2.00 5.62
N LEU A 41 -0.73 -1.47 4.52
CA LEU A 41 -0.87 -2.22 3.27
C LEU A 41 0.47 -2.49 2.57
N TYR A 42 1.50 -1.64 2.78
CA TYR A 42 2.87 -1.97 2.36
C TYR A 42 3.38 -3.24 3.04
N GLY A 43 3.08 -3.43 4.34
CA GLY A 43 3.39 -4.67 5.06
C GLY A 43 2.67 -5.88 4.46
N GLU A 44 1.36 -5.76 4.20
CA GLU A 44 0.58 -6.85 3.59
C GLU A 44 1.10 -7.26 2.21
N LEU A 45 1.47 -6.28 1.36
CA LEU A 45 2.06 -6.54 0.04
C LEU A 45 3.41 -7.28 0.13
N MET A 46 4.19 -7.03 1.19
CA MET A 46 5.48 -7.68 1.40
C MET A 46 5.33 -9.09 1.99
N VAL A 47 4.35 -9.31 2.87
CA VAL A 47 4.05 -10.62 3.49
C VAL A 47 3.57 -11.65 2.48
N SER A 48 2.90 -11.23 1.39
CA SER A 48 2.33 -12.17 0.41
C SER A 48 3.37 -13.00 -0.38
N GLU A 49 4.68 -12.75 -0.23
CA GLU A 49 5.79 -13.35 -1.01
C GLU A 49 5.54 -13.39 -2.54
N ASP A 50 4.68 -12.49 -3.03
CA ASP A 50 4.25 -12.41 -4.42
C ASP A 50 5.04 -11.32 -5.14
N ALA A 51 5.82 -11.71 -6.15
CA ALA A 51 6.69 -10.79 -6.86
C ALA A 51 5.94 -9.59 -7.49
N ARG A 52 4.68 -9.77 -7.90
CA ARG A 52 3.88 -8.67 -8.48
C ARG A 52 3.47 -7.69 -7.40
N GLN A 53 3.11 -8.17 -6.21
CA GLN A 53 2.77 -7.32 -5.07
C GLN A 53 3.99 -6.57 -4.52
N GLN A 54 5.14 -7.23 -4.42
CA GLN A 54 6.38 -6.56 -4.02
C GLN A 54 6.80 -5.49 -5.05
N GLN A 55 6.63 -5.76 -6.35
CA GLN A 55 6.89 -4.76 -7.37
C GLN A 55 5.89 -3.60 -7.31
N LEU A 56 4.61 -3.88 -7.07
CA LEU A 56 3.57 -2.87 -6.86
C LEU A 56 3.96 -1.95 -5.70
N ALA A 57 4.31 -2.52 -4.54
CA ALA A 57 4.74 -1.80 -3.36
C ALA A 57 5.92 -0.88 -3.66
N ARG A 58 7.00 -1.40 -4.28
CA ARG A 58 8.17 -0.57 -4.64
C ARG A 58 7.80 0.59 -5.57
N ARG A 59 6.99 0.36 -6.61
CA ARG A 59 6.56 1.42 -7.53
C ARG A 59 5.73 2.50 -6.83
N CYS A 60 4.73 2.09 -6.04
CA CYS A 60 3.88 3.03 -5.30
C CYS A 60 4.69 3.85 -4.30
N PHE A 61 5.66 3.22 -3.62
CA PHE A 61 6.52 3.93 -2.67
C PHE A 61 7.38 4.98 -3.36
N GLU A 62 8.00 4.65 -4.49
CA GLU A 62 8.79 5.62 -5.25
C GLU A 62 7.98 6.85 -5.69
N LEU A 63 6.69 6.66 -6.02
CA LEU A 63 5.78 7.75 -6.40
C LEU A 63 5.31 8.58 -5.19
N ALA A 64 5.13 7.96 -4.02
CA ALA A 64 4.52 8.61 -2.85
C ALA A 64 5.52 9.14 -1.82
N LYS A 65 6.76 8.61 -1.76
CA LYS A 65 7.72 8.84 -0.67
C LYS A 65 8.05 10.31 -0.39
N GLU A 66 8.00 11.17 -1.41
CA GLU A 66 8.30 12.60 -1.25
C GLU A 66 7.17 13.38 -0.56
N GLN A 67 5.95 12.84 -0.60
CA GLN A 67 4.75 13.44 -0.02
C GLN A 67 4.44 12.86 1.36
N MET A 68 4.96 11.67 1.66
CA MET A 68 4.85 11.02 2.97
C MET A 68 5.58 11.81 4.05
N ASP A 69 5.05 11.77 5.27
CA ASP A 69 5.82 12.24 6.41
C ASP A 69 7.09 11.38 6.56
N ARG A 70 8.16 12.01 7.05
CA ARG A 70 9.49 11.39 7.10
C ARG A 70 9.51 10.06 7.86
N PHE A 71 8.70 9.94 8.92
CA PHE A 71 8.68 8.73 9.73
C PHE A 71 7.99 7.59 8.98
N SER A 72 6.82 7.82 8.40
CA SER A 72 6.13 6.81 7.58
C SER A 72 6.98 6.39 6.38
N ALA A 73 7.65 7.33 5.72
CA ALA A 73 8.54 7.01 4.59
C ALA A 73 9.70 6.10 5.01
N GLN A 74 10.30 6.36 6.18
CA GLN A 74 11.36 5.51 6.71
C GLN A 74 10.85 4.09 7.03
N VAL A 75 9.72 3.98 7.72
CA VAL A 75 9.13 2.68 8.08
C VAL A 75 8.83 1.85 6.84
N VAL A 76 8.24 2.45 5.80
CA VAL A 76 7.96 1.73 4.55
C VAL A 76 9.26 1.37 3.81
N ALA A 77 10.28 2.23 3.81
CA ALA A 77 11.58 1.89 3.21
C ALA A 77 12.21 0.66 3.87
N GLU A 78 12.17 0.56 5.21
CA GLU A 78 12.67 -0.59 5.98
C GLU A 78 11.91 -1.89 5.69
N MET A 79 10.65 -1.81 5.23
CA MET A 79 9.88 -2.99 4.80
C MET A 79 10.24 -3.45 3.39
N LEU A 80 10.65 -2.53 2.51
CA LEU A 80 10.83 -2.79 1.08
C LEU A 80 12.26 -3.17 0.68
N PHE A 81 13.26 -2.77 1.46
CA PHE A 81 14.69 -2.88 1.15
C PHE A 81 15.49 -3.47 2.32
#